data_AF-A0A7S4IEI9-F1
#
_entry.id   AF-A0A7S4IEI9-F1
#
_cell.length_a   1.000
_cell.length_b   1.000
_cell.length_c   1.000
_cell.angle_alpha   90.00
_cell.angle_beta   90.00
_cell.angle_gamma   90.00
#
_symmetry.space_group_name_H-M   'P 1'
#
loop_
_entity.id
_entity.type
_entity.pdbx_description
1 polymer ?
#
loop_
_entity_poly.entity_id
_entity_poly.type
_entity_poly.pdbx_seq_one_letter_code
_entity_poly.pdbx_strand_id
1 'polypeptide(L)'
;RTRRGSHNLQGPIAIDGINNDMTVLDVKGLLQAQLKAQPIWLTVVPVDAATAEKTGMMMMQTGDHFVTDPAGGYMKGKGVAKVKRVRDGVCGVCNEADLALLVLQPEQMTLMHDGVMLPDESPLGSCGLVNNERIYLDFKPPWPQPWVPDPDAAPPKGGGGDKKGGKKKK
;
A
#
# COMPACT_ATOMS: atom_id res chain seq x y z
N ARG A 1 14.55 16.90 9.09
CA ARG A 1 13.61 16.66 7.97
C ARG A 1 12.95 15.31 8.22
N THR A 2 11.69 15.30 8.64
CA THR A 2 11.01 14.12 9.19
C THR A 2 10.73 13.11 8.08
N ARG A 3 11.52 12.04 7.97
CA ARG A 3 11.21 10.89 7.12
C ARG A 3 10.02 10.16 7.74
N ARG A 4 8.81 10.40 7.24
CA ARG A 4 7.68 9.50 7.48
C ARG A 4 7.98 8.24 6.69
N GLY A 5 8.53 7.25 7.37
CA GLY A 5 8.80 5.95 6.79
C GLY A 5 7.51 5.32 6.31
N SER A 6 7.61 4.50 5.27
CA SER A 6 6.60 3.49 4.99
C SER A 6 6.53 2.56 6.21
N HIS A 7 5.65 2.89 7.16
CA HIS A 7 5.54 2.19 8.42
C HIS A 7 4.58 1.01 8.24
N ASN A 8 5.15 -0.19 8.40
CA ASN A 8 4.48 -1.43 8.76
C ASN A 8 3.63 -2.07 7.67
N LEU A 9 4.32 -2.71 6.72
CA LEU A 9 3.90 -4.04 6.29
C LEU A 9 3.85 -4.96 7.54
N GLN A 10 2.95 -5.95 7.58
CA GLN A 10 2.73 -6.80 8.75
C GLN A 10 4.03 -7.53 9.05
N GLY A 11 4.73 -7.12 10.11
CA GLY A 11 6.00 -7.71 10.48
C GLY A 11 7.06 -7.64 9.37
N PRO A 12 8.30 -8.01 9.69
CA PRO A 12 9.27 -8.28 8.64
C PRO A 12 8.70 -9.37 7.72
N ILE A 13 8.71 -9.13 6.39
CA ILE A 13 8.52 -10.20 5.41
C ILE A 13 9.69 -11.15 5.61
N ALA A 14 9.42 -12.33 6.17
CA ALA A 14 10.42 -13.37 6.27
C ALA A 14 10.61 -14.00 4.89
N ILE A 15 11.85 -13.98 4.42
CA ILE A 15 12.27 -14.68 3.22
C ILE A 15 13.20 -15.79 3.68
N ASP A 16 12.72 -17.03 3.59
CA ASP A 16 13.50 -18.22 3.95
C ASP A 16 14.46 -18.62 2.81
N GLY A 17 15.47 -19.43 3.15
CA GLY A 17 16.39 -19.99 2.15
C GLY A 17 17.45 -19.02 1.61
N ILE A 18 17.57 -17.83 2.21
CA ILE A 18 18.64 -16.89 1.91
C ILE A 18 19.97 -17.43 2.44
N ASN A 19 21.04 -17.29 1.64
CA ASN A 19 22.41 -17.59 2.02
C ASN A 19 23.36 -16.43 1.66
N ASN A 20 24.58 -16.47 2.19
CA ASN A 20 25.56 -15.37 2.06
C ASN A 20 26.06 -15.13 0.62
N ASP A 21 25.95 -16.13 -0.25
CA ASP A 21 26.43 -16.06 -1.64
C ASP A 21 25.39 -15.44 -2.57
N MET A 22 24.13 -15.35 -2.13
CA MET A 22 23.08 -14.66 -2.90
C MET A 22 23.40 -13.18 -3.01
N THR A 23 23.10 -12.62 -4.17
CA THR A 23 23.19 -11.17 -4.37
C THR A 23 21.96 -10.47 -3.83
N VAL A 24 22.07 -9.16 -3.61
CA VAL A 24 20.93 -8.30 -3.27
C VAL A 24 19.84 -8.38 -4.35
N LEU A 25 20.23 -8.49 -5.63
CA LEU A 25 19.29 -8.69 -6.74
C LEU A 25 18.50 -9.99 -6.63
N ASP A 26 19.13 -11.09 -6.21
CA ASP A 26 18.44 -12.37 -5.99
C ASP A 26 17.36 -12.23 -4.89
N VAL A 27 17.68 -11.52 -3.81
CA VAL A 27 16.72 -11.24 -2.73
C VAL A 27 15.55 -10.41 -3.23
N LYS A 28 15.79 -9.39 -4.07
CA LYS A 28 14.71 -8.61 -4.70
C LYS A 28 13.82 -9.50 -5.58
N GLY A 29 14.40 -10.46 -6.29
CA GLY A 29 13.67 -11.47 -7.06
C GLY A 29 12.75 -12.34 -6.19
N LEU A 30 13.27 -12.84 -5.07
CA LEU A 30 12.48 -13.61 -4.09
C LEU A 30 11.35 -12.78 -3.49
N LEU A 31 11.64 -11.53 -3.10
CA LEU A 31 10.65 -10.60 -2.58
C LEU A 31 9.56 -10.31 -3.61
N GLN A 32 9.93 -10.11 -4.88
CA GLN A 32 8.96 -9.93 -5.95
C GLN A 32 8.03 -11.15 -6.09
N ALA A 33 8.59 -12.36 -6.07
CA ALA A 33 7.80 -13.59 -6.15
C ALA A 33 6.83 -13.72 -4.98
N GLN A 34 7.26 -13.37 -3.76
CA GLN A 34 6.41 -13.39 -2.57
C GLN A 34 5.29 -12.34 -2.65
N LEU A 35 5.58 -11.11 -3.11
CA LEU A 35 4.58 -10.07 -3.32
C LEU A 35 3.57 -10.45 -4.42
N LYS A 36 3.98 -11.22 -5.43
CA LYS A 36 3.05 -11.78 -6.43
C LYS A 36 2.13 -12.85 -5.83
N ALA A 37 2.65 -13.69 -4.93
CA ALA A 37 1.88 -14.72 -4.24
C ALA A 37 0.93 -14.14 -3.17
N GLN A 38 1.32 -13.03 -2.54
CA GLN A 38 0.54 -12.30 -1.55
C GLN A 38 0.44 -10.82 -1.94
N PRO A 39 -0.51 -10.47 -2.83
CA PRO A 39 -0.65 -9.13 -3.37
C PRO A 39 -0.94 -8.09 -2.29
N ILE A 40 -0.18 -7.00 -2.31
CA ILE A 40 -0.37 -5.84 -1.44
C ILE A 40 -1.00 -4.71 -2.25
N TRP A 41 -2.05 -4.11 -1.71
CA TRP A 41 -2.75 -2.98 -2.30
C TRP A 41 -2.43 -1.70 -1.54
N LEU A 42 -2.26 -0.61 -2.27
CA LEU A 42 -2.04 0.73 -1.73
C LEU A 42 -3.28 1.56 -1.90
N THR A 43 -3.73 2.24 -0.84
CA THR A 43 -4.70 3.33 -0.99
C THR A 43 -4.07 4.48 -1.73
N VAL A 44 -4.84 5.05 -2.65
CA VAL A 44 -4.48 6.25 -3.42
C VAL A 44 -5.47 7.37 -3.40
N VAL A 45 -6.72 7.03 -3.13
CA VAL A 45 -7.76 8.00 -2.81
C VAL A 45 -8.08 7.83 -1.33
N PRO A 46 -7.77 8.82 -0.48
CA PRO A 46 -8.10 8.73 0.93
C PRO A 46 -9.62 8.77 1.12
N VAL A 47 -10.11 8.12 2.18
CA VAL A 47 -11.51 8.13 2.58
C VAL A 47 -11.59 8.60 4.03
N ASP A 48 -12.25 9.72 4.26
CA ASP A 48 -12.41 10.28 5.61
C ASP A 48 -13.47 9.54 6.43
N ALA A 49 -13.53 9.86 7.72
CA ALA A 49 -14.44 9.21 8.68
C ALA A 49 -15.93 9.43 8.32
N ALA A 50 -16.29 10.63 7.86
CA ALA A 50 -17.68 10.97 7.55
C ALA A 50 -18.19 10.21 6.31
N THR A 51 -17.33 10.10 5.28
CA THR A 51 -17.61 9.33 4.07
C THR A 51 -17.68 7.83 4.41
N ALA A 52 -16.70 7.32 5.17
CA ALA A 52 -16.68 5.95 5.66
C ALA A 52 -17.97 5.57 6.40
N GLU A 53 -18.44 6.42 7.33
CA GLU A 53 -19.69 6.20 8.05
C GLU A 53 -20.91 6.17 7.12
N LYS A 54 -20.99 7.11 6.16
CA LYS A 54 -22.11 7.21 5.23
C LYS A 54 -22.17 6.04 4.24
N THR A 55 -21.02 5.56 3.76
CA THR A 55 -20.94 4.50 2.74
C THR A 55 -20.77 3.10 3.34
N GLY A 56 -20.49 3.00 4.65
CA GLY A 56 -20.09 1.76 5.31
C GLY A 56 -18.68 1.30 4.93
N MET A 57 -17.88 2.16 4.29
CA MET A 57 -16.48 1.87 3.96
C MET A 57 -15.56 2.07 5.16
N MET A 58 -14.36 1.53 5.04
CA MET A 58 -13.25 1.84 5.94
C MET A 58 -12.72 3.24 5.64
N MET A 59 -12.40 4.00 6.70
CA MET A 59 -11.58 5.22 6.59
C MET A 59 -10.19 4.84 6.07
N MET A 60 -9.66 5.51 5.04
CA MET A 60 -8.36 5.19 4.45
C MET A 60 -7.48 6.43 4.36
N GLN A 61 -6.19 6.25 4.62
CA GLN A 61 -5.17 7.25 4.32
C GLN A 61 -4.32 6.75 3.16
N THR A 62 -3.89 7.65 2.30
CA THR A 62 -2.99 7.25 1.22
C THR A 62 -1.67 6.74 1.77
N GLY A 63 -1.15 5.68 1.15
CA GLY A 63 -0.03 4.93 1.68
C GLY A 63 -0.42 3.94 2.78
N ASP A 64 -1.70 3.85 3.17
CA ASP A 64 -2.19 2.66 3.86
C ASP A 64 -2.01 1.44 2.92
N HIS A 65 -1.58 0.33 3.52
CA HIS A 65 -1.33 -0.93 2.83
C HIS A 65 -2.42 -1.93 3.22
N PHE A 66 -2.87 -2.72 2.24
CA PHE A 66 -3.94 -3.67 2.40
C PHE A 66 -3.57 -5.02 1.80
N VAL A 67 -4.01 -6.08 2.45
CA VAL A 67 -4.05 -7.41 1.86
C VAL A 67 -5.51 -7.81 1.69
N THR A 68 -5.80 -8.53 0.62
CA THR A 68 -7.12 -9.18 0.48
C THR A 68 -7.36 -10.12 1.64
N ASP A 69 -8.53 -10.02 2.26
CA ASP A 69 -8.94 -10.95 3.30
C ASP A 69 -9.11 -12.36 2.67
N PRO A 70 -8.40 -13.40 3.14
CA PRO A 70 -8.55 -14.76 2.65
C PRO A 70 -9.99 -15.28 2.75
N ALA A 71 -10.75 -14.80 3.74
CA ALA A 71 -12.17 -15.14 3.91
C ALA A 71 -13.11 -14.25 3.08
N GLY A 72 -12.61 -13.13 2.57
CA GLY A 72 -13.43 -12.05 2.01
C GLY A 72 -13.55 -12.05 0.50
N GLY A 73 -12.50 -12.46 -0.23
CA GLY A 73 -12.44 -12.38 -1.70
C GLY A 73 -12.73 -10.98 -2.28
N TYR A 74 -12.53 -10.80 -3.58
CA TYR A 74 -13.12 -9.65 -4.27
C TYR A 74 -14.62 -9.90 -4.36
N MET A 75 -15.44 -8.96 -3.90
CA MET A 75 -16.89 -9.02 -4.14
C MET A 75 -17.14 -8.67 -5.61
N LYS A 76 -17.01 -9.67 -6.49
CA LYS A 76 -17.25 -9.55 -7.93
C LYS A 76 -18.60 -8.86 -8.17
N GLY A 77 -18.56 -7.75 -8.93
CA GLY A 77 -19.75 -7.06 -9.43
C GLY A 77 -20.16 -5.78 -8.70
N LYS A 78 -19.53 -5.40 -7.59
CA LYS A 78 -19.84 -4.12 -6.89
C LYS A 78 -18.71 -3.09 -6.90
N GLY A 79 -17.53 -3.43 -7.41
CA GLY A 79 -16.35 -2.55 -7.36
C GLY A 79 -15.86 -2.29 -5.93
N VAL A 80 -16.19 -3.17 -4.98
CA VAL A 80 -15.81 -3.06 -3.57
C VAL A 80 -15.03 -4.31 -3.17
N ALA A 81 -13.91 -4.14 -2.47
CA ALA A 81 -13.05 -5.20 -1.97
C ALA A 81 -13.12 -5.28 -0.44
N LYS A 82 -13.17 -6.51 0.09
CA LYS A 82 -12.93 -6.76 1.52
C LYS A 82 -11.43 -6.89 1.73
N VAL A 83 -10.89 -6.02 2.57
CA VAL A 83 -9.46 -5.91 2.80
C VAL A 83 -9.16 -5.90 4.28
N LYS A 84 -7.93 -6.30 4.61
CA LYS A 84 -7.36 -6.14 5.94
C LYS A 84 -6.23 -5.13 5.84
N ARG A 85 -6.32 -4.04 6.62
CA ARG A 85 -5.23 -3.08 6.70
C ARG A 85 -4.04 -3.74 7.37
N VAL A 86 -2.88 -3.60 6.74
CA VAL A 86 -1.66 -4.28 7.15
C VAL A 86 -1.11 -3.71 8.45
N ARG A 87 -1.21 -2.39 8.68
CA ARG A 87 -0.69 -1.71 9.89
C ARG A 87 -1.31 -2.21 11.19
N ASP A 88 -2.64 -2.33 11.23
CA ASP A 88 -3.42 -2.53 12.46
C ASP A 88 -4.31 -3.79 12.40
N GLY A 89 -4.32 -4.50 11.27
CA GLY A 89 -5.11 -5.71 11.08
C GLY A 89 -6.62 -5.47 11.00
N VAL A 90 -7.07 -4.22 10.91
CA VAL A 90 -8.50 -3.90 10.82
C VAL A 90 -9.05 -4.40 9.50
N CYS A 91 -10.13 -5.19 9.56
CA CYS A 91 -10.86 -5.61 8.37
C CYS A 91 -11.90 -4.55 8.00
N GLY A 92 -12.10 -4.33 6.71
CA GLY A 92 -13.11 -3.41 6.21
C GLY A 92 -13.39 -3.59 4.73
N VAL A 93 -14.12 -2.64 4.17
CA VAL A 93 -14.43 -2.58 2.73
C VAL A 93 -13.98 -1.27 2.13
N CYS A 94 -13.45 -1.32 0.92
CA CYS A 94 -13.00 -0.16 0.15
C CYS A 94 -13.40 -0.33 -1.32
N ASN A 95 -13.46 0.76 -2.10
CA ASN A 95 -13.66 0.61 -3.53
C ASN A 95 -12.36 0.14 -4.18
N GLU A 96 -12.48 -0.75 -5.15
CA GLU A 96 -11.35 -1.24 -5.94
C GLU A 96 -10.68 -0.10 -6.72
N ALA A 97 -11.46 0.87 -7.19
CA ALA A 97 -10.95 2.05 -7.90
C ALA A 97 -10.10 3.00 -7.02
N ASP A 98 -10.23 2.91 -5.68
CA ASP A 98 -9.48 3.73 -4.73
C ASP A 98 -8.14 3.09 -4.31
N LEU A 99 -7.87 1.89 -4.84
CA LEU A 99 -6.66 1.11 -4.59
C LEU A 99 -5.85 0.96 -5.89
N ALA A 100 -4.54 0.78 -5.78
CA ALA A 100 -3.87 -0.06 -6.78
C ALA A 100 -2.93 -1.07 -6.18
N LEU A 101 -2.72 -2.10 -7.00
CA LEU A 101 -1.82 -3.19 -6.72
C LEU A 101 -0.38 -2.69 -6.70
N LEU A 102 0.34 -3.00 -5.62
CA LEU A 102 1.77 -2.79 -5.53
C LEU A 102 2.48 -3.84 -6.39
N VAL A 103 2.86 -3.45 -7.60
CA VAL A 103 3.72 -4.24 -8.47
C VAL A 103 5.08 -3.59 -8.51
N LEU A 104 6.05 -4.18 -7.80
CA LEU A 104 7.43 -3.72 -7.79
C LEU A 104 8.27 -4.62 -8.68
N GLN A 105 8.94 -4.02 -9.66
CA GLN A 105 10.06 -4.66 -10.35
C GLN A 105 11.33 -4.56 -9.48
N PRO A 106 12.27 -5.51 -9.56
CA PRO A 106 13.50 -5.47 -8.78
C PRO A 106 14.24 -4.12 -8.89
N GLU A 107 14.26 -3.51 -10.06
CA GLU A 107 14.93 -2.24 -10.34
C GLU A 107 14.26 -1.05 -9.62
N GLN A 108 13.02 -1.20 -9.19
CA GLN A 108 12.26 -0.20 -8.44
C GLN A 108 12.41 -0.37 -6.92
N MET A 109 12.98 -1.50 -6.48
CA MET A 109 13.22 -1.81 -5.08
C MET A 109 14.59 -1.30 -4.66
N THR A 110 14.63 -0.56 -3.56
CA THR A 110 15.86 -0.18 -2.87
C THR A 110 15.89 -0.91 -1.54
N LEU A 111 16.87 -1.80 -1.37
CA LEU A 111 17.08 -2.50 -0.11
C LEU A 111 18.11 -1.73 0.73
N MET A 112 17.82 -1.56 2.01
CA MET A 112 18.68 -0.83 2.95
C MET A 112 18.91 -1.63 4.23
N HIS A 113 20.12 -1.58 4.76
CA HIS A 113 20.49 -2.10 6.08
C HIS A 113 21.25 -1.02 6.84
N ASP A 114 20.87 -0.77 8.10
CA ASP A 114 21.41 0.32 8.93
C ASP A 114 21.47 1.70 8.25
N GLY A 115 20.49 1.97 7.39
CA GLY A 115 20.39 3.23 6.64
C GLY A 115 21.31 3.33 5.42
N VAL A 116 22.08 2.28 5.11
CA VAL A 116 22.93 2.17 3.93
C VAL A 116 22.21 1.40 2.84
N MET A 117 22.27 1.89 1.60
CA MET A 117 21.73 1.20 0.44
C MET A 117 22.61 0.01 0.07
N LEU A 118 21.98 -1.15 -0.11
CA LEU A 118 22.64 -2.39 -0.52
C LEU A 118 22.76 -2.43 -2.06
N PRO A 119 23.97 -2.55 -2.63
CA PRO A 119 24.14 -2.63 -4.08
C PRO A 119 23.68 -3.97 -4.65
N ASP A 120 22.98 -3.94 -5.78
CA ASP A 120 22.31 -5.10 -6.38
C ASP A 120 23.24 -6.30 -6.63
N GLU A 121 24.48 -6.05 -7.08
CA GLU A 121 25.47 -7.09 -7.39
C GLU A 121 26.23 -7.60 -6.15
N SER A 122 26.08 -6.96 -4.99
CA SER A 122 26.82 -7.33 -3.78
C SER A 122 26.27 -8.64 -3.18
N PRO A 123 27.13 -9.61 -2.87
CA PRO A 123 26.74 -10.77 -2.06
C PRO A 123 26.29 -10.32 -0.67
N LEU A 124 25.26 -10.93 -0.10
CA LEU A 124 24.73 -10.55 1.21
C LEU A 124 25.77 -10.65 2.33
N GLY A 125 26.65 -11.66 2.27
CA GLY A 125 27.74 -11.81 3.24
C GLY A 125 28.73 -10.64 3.22
N SER A 126 28.87 -9.94 2.09
CA SER A 126 29.73 -8.75 1.97
C SER A 126 29.09 -7.48 2.52
N CYS A 127 27.77 -7.48 2.71
CA CYS A 127 27.00 -6.36 3.23
C CYS A 127 26.98 -6.29 4.76
N GLY A 128 27.70 -7.19 5.46
CA GLY A 128 27.72 -7.23 6.93
C GLY A 128 26.42 -7.77 7.54
N LEU A 129 25.56 -8.40 6.74
CA LEU A 129 24.33 -9.02 7.20
C LEU A 129 24.65 -10.32 7.94
N VAL A 130 24.02 -10.49 9.11
CA VAL A 130 24.05 -11.74 9.88
C VAL A 130 22.66 -12.40 9.85
N ASN A 131 22.56 -13.63 10.37
CA ASN A 131 21.29 -14.35 10.42
C ASN A 131 20.23 -13.56 11.20
N ASN A 132 19.01 -13.50 10.66
CA ASN A 132 17.85 -12.81 11.24
C ASN A 132 17.93 -11.27 11.29
N GLU A 133 18.79 -10.66 10.48
CA GLU A 133 18.82 -9.20 10.30
C GLU A 133 17.59 -8.66 9.58
N ARG A 134 17.29 -7.38 9.82
CA ARG A 134 16.17 -6.68 9.18
C ARG A 134 16.67 -5.82 8.04
N ILE A 135 16.23 -6.13 6.83
CA ILE A 135 16.45 -5.31 5.64
C ILE A 135 15.19 -4.48 5.39
N TYR A 136 15.37 -3.19 5.15
CA TYR A 136 14.30 -2.26 4.83
C TYR A 136 14.13 -2.17 3.33
N LEU A 137 12.88 -2.29 2.87
CA LEU A 137 12.49 -2.01 1.49
C LEU A 137 12.03 -0.55 1.39
N ASP A 138 12.64 0.20 0.49
CA ASP A 138 12.13 1.47 -0.02
C ASP A 138 11.84 1.34 -1.52
N PHE A 139 10.88 2.10 -2.01
CA PHE A 139 10.52 2.12 -3.42
C PHE A 139 9.89 3.45 -3.78
N LYS A 140 10.08 3.86 -5.04
CA LYS A 140 9.35 5.01 -5.56
C LYS A 140 7.91 4.58 -5.87
N PRO A 141 6.88 5.23 -5.32
CA PRO A 141 5.51 4.93 -5.70
C PRO A 141 5.33 5.09 -7.21
N PRO A 142 4.59 4.21 -7.89
CA PRO A 142 4.36 4.29 -9.35
C PRO A 142 3.45 5.46 -9.76
N TRP A 143 2.98 6.25 -8.80
CA TRP A 143 2.04 7.34 -8.99
C TRP A 143 2.80 8.65 -9.12
N PRO A 144 2.42 9.54 -10.04
CA PRO A 144 2.97 10.89 -10.08
C PRO A 144 2.65 11.58 -8.74
N GLN A 145 3.66 11.86 -7.93
CA GLN A 145 3.54 12.82 -6.84
C GLN A 145 3.08 14.17 -7.44
N PRO A 146 2.20 14.97 -6.79
CA PRO A 146 2.03 15.04 -5.33
C PRO A 146 0.56 14.94 -4.87
N TRP A 147 0.28 14.52 -3.63
CA TRP A 147 -1.01 14.86 -2.99
C TRP A 147 -0.84 15.25 -1.51
N VAL A 148 0.22 15.99 -1.15
CA VAL A 148 -0.07 16.97 -0.08
C VAL A 148 -1.24 17.79 -0.64
N PRO A 149 -2.44 17.79 -0.02
CA PRO A 149 -3.49 18.68 -0.48
C PRO A 149 -2.84 20.05 -0.45
N ASP A 150 -2.74 20.70 -1.61
CA ASP A 150 -2.34 22.09 -1.61
C ASP A 150 -3.34 22.79 -0.68
N PRO A 151 -2.91 23.34 0.46
CA PRO A 151 -3.83 24.01 1.37
C PRO A 151 -4.57 25.17 0.69
N ASP A 152 -4.07 25.62 -0.48
CA ASP A 152 -4.67 26.66 -1.31
C ASP A 152 -5.52 26.11 -2.48
N ALA A 153 -5.57 24.79 -2.69
CA ALA A 153 -6.47 24.19 -3.68
C ALA A 153 -7.92 24.26 -3.17
N ALA A 154 -8.69 25.18 -3.75
CA ALA A 154 -10.11 25.35 -3.46
C ALA A 154 -10.84 24.00 -3.54
N PRO A 155 -11.74 23.70 -2.58
CA PRO A 155 -12.49 22.45 -2.60
C PRO A 155 -13.27 22.32 -3.91
N PRO A 156 -13.33 21.11 -4.52
CA PRO A 156 -14.13 20.90 -5.70
C PRO A 156 -15.57 21.31 -5.38
N LYS A 157 -16.10 22.28 -6.14
CA LYS A 157 -17.49 22.71 -6.05
C LYS A 157 -18.37 21.49 -6.25
N GLY A 158 -18.92 20.98 -5.14
CA GLY A 158 -20.01 20.03 -5.17
C GLY A 158 -21.15 20.60 -5.99
N GLY A 159 -21.34 20.07 -7.19
CA GLY A 159 -22.56 20.26 -7.96
C GLY A 159 -23.67 19.56 -7.19
N GLY A 160 -24.33 20.32 -6.30
CA GLY A 160 -25.47 19.86 -5.52
C GLY A 160 -26.60 19.42 -6.42
N GLY A 161 -26.71 18.11 -6.61
CA GLY A 161 -27.88 17.45 -7.17
C GLY A 161 -28.75 16.91 -6.05
N ASP A 162 -29.54 17.78 -5.42
CA ASP A 162 -30.71 17.36 -4.63
C ASP A 162 -31.69 18.53 -4.47
N LYS A 163 -32.55 18.71 -5.49
CA LYS A 163 -33.84 19.39 -5.31
C LYS A 163 -34.95 18.35 -5.19
N LYS A 164 -35.15 17.91 -3.95
CA LYS A 164 -36.42 17.36 -3.45
C LYS A 164 -37.47 18.47 -3.51
N GLY A 165 -38.50 18.30 -4.33
CA GLY A 165 -39.63 19.23 -4.43
C GLY A 165 -40.90 18.49 -4.81
N GLY A 166 -41.59 17.94 -3.81
CA GLY A 166 -42.93 17.40 -3.98
C GLY A 166 -44.02 18.48 -3.90
N LYS A 167 -45.12 18.21 -4.63
CA LYS A 167 -46.53 18.52 -4.32
C LYS A 167 -47.24 19.61 -5.16
N LYS A 168 -48.39 19.16 -5.71
CA LYS A 168 -49.68 19.84 -6.03
C LYS A 168 -49.91 20.42 -7.45
N LYS A 169 -50.71 19.69 -8.25
CA LYS A 169 -52.13 19.96 -8.64
C LYS A 169 -52.40 19.48 -10.07
N LYS A 170 -53.38 18.59 -10.23
CA LYS A 170 -54.56 18.76 -11.08
C LYS A 170 -55.65 17.82 -10.58
#